data_AF-A0A656GL82-F1
#
_entry.id   AF-A0A656GL82-F1
#
_cell.length_a   1.000
_cell.length_b   1.000
_cell.length_c   1.000
_cell.angle_alpha   90.00
_cell.angle_beta   90.00
_cell.angle_gamma   90.00
#
_symmetry.space_group_name_H-M   'P 1'
#
loop_
_entity.id
_entity.type
_entity.pdbx_description
1 polymer ?
#
loop_
_entity_poly.entity_id
_entity_poly.type
_entity_poly.pdbx_seq_one_letter_code
_entity_poly.pdbx_strand_id
1 'polypeptide(L)' 'QPQVTSQSALGKAVNYLAHNWSRIERYIEAGSLPIDNNAAERAIRPFAIGRKAWL' A
#
# COMPACT_ATOMS: atom_id res chain seq x y z
N GLN A 1 23.00 -13.50 -3.98
CA GLN A 1 21.62 -12.95 -3.91
C GLN A 1 21.74 -11.43 -3.94
N PRO A 2 20.98 -10.71 -4.78
CA PRO A 2 21.08 -9.26 -4.79
C PRO A 2 20.61 -8.74 -3.43
N GLN A 3 21.57 -8.27 -2.65
CA GLN A 3 21.36 -7.69 -1.33
C GLN A 3 20.71 -6.32 -1.55
N VAL A 4 19.38 -6.28 -1.66
CA VAL A 4 18.65 -5.01 -1.65
C VAL A 4 18.91 -4.41 -0.28
N THR A 5 19.76 -3.37 -0.24
CA THR A 5 20.10 -2.71 1.01
C THR A 5 18.82 -2.14 1.61
N SER A 6 18.59 -2.36 2.91
CA SER A 6 17.36 -1.96 3.62
C SER A 6 17.04 -0.47 3.51
N GLN A 7 18.05 0.36 3.22
CA GLN A 7 17.93 1.81 3.08
C GLN A 7 17.50 2.26 1.67
N SER A 8 17.66 1.43 0.65
CA SER A 8 17.17 1.73 -0.71
C SER A 8 15.65 1.84 -0.72
N ALA A 9 15.07 2.59 -1.67
CA ALA A 9 13.62 2.71 -1.80
C ALA A 9 12.95 1.33 -1.95
N LEU A 10 13.56 0.43 -2.73
CA LEU A 10 13.11 -0.95 -2.88
C LEU A 10 13.24 -1.73 -1.58
N GLY A 11 14.34 -1.59 -0.84
CA GLY A 11 14.53 -2.24 0.45
C GLY A 11 13.50 -1.80 1.49
N LYS A 12 13.17 -0.51 1.52
CA LYS A 12 12.09 0.02 2.36
C LYS A 12 10.73 -0.56 1.96
N ALA A 13 10.44 -0.67 0.66
CA ALA A 13 9.19 -1.24 0.16
C ALA A 13 9.06 -2.73 0.52
N VAL A 14 10.13 -3.52 0.32
CA VAL A 14 10.15 -4.95 0.69
C VAL A 14 10.01 -5.13 2.20
N ASN A 15 10.71 -4.32 2.99
CA ASN A 15 10.55 -4.34 4.45
C ASN A 15 9.12 -3.99 4.85
N TYR A 16 8.53 -2.95 4.26
CA TYR A 16 7.13 -2.58 4.54
C TYR A 16 6.17 -3.73 4.22
N LEU A 17 6.34 -4.38 3.06
CA LEU A 17 5.56 -5.57 2.68
C LEU A 17 5.70 -6.67 3.74
N ALA A 18 6.92 -7.04 4.11
CA ALA A 18 7.19 -8.10 5.08
C ALA A 18 6.58 -7.81 6.46
N HIS A 19 6.70 -6.59 6.97
CA HIS A 19 6.13 -6.19 8.27
C HIS A 19 4.60 -6.16 8.28
N ASN A 20 3.95 -6.07 7.11
CA ASN A 20 2.50 -5.98 6.98
C ASN A 20 1.87 -7.23 6.34
N TRP A 21 2.62 -8.31 6.14
CA TRP A 21 2.18 -9.48 5.39
C TRP A 21 0.84 -10.04 5.89
N SER A 22 0.69 -10.19 7.20
CA SER A 22 -0.54 -10.70 7.83
C SER A 22 -1.78 -9.84 7.61
N ARG A 23 -1.61 -8.56 7.24
CA ARG A 23 -2.70 -7.66 6.84
C ARG A 23 -3.02 -7.81 5.37
N ILE A 24 -1.97 -7.94 4.55
CA ILE A 24 -2.09 -8.02 3.08
C ILE A 24 -2.70 -9.35 2.66
N GLU A 25 -2.44 -10.46 3.36
CA GLU A 25 -3.00 -11.76 2.99
C GLU A 25 -4.49 -11.91 3.34
N ARG A 26 -5.08 -11.06 4.20
CA ARG A 26 -6.47 -11.20 4.67
C ARG A 26 -7.52 -11.33 3.57
N TYR A 27 -7.29 -10.79 2.38
CA TYR A 27 -8.24 -10.93 1.28
C TYR A 27 -8.45 -12.38 0.83
N ILE A 28 -7.46 -13.27 1.05
CA ILE A 28 -7.60 -14.71 0.73
C ILE A 28 -8.43 -15.45 1.78
N GLU A 29 -8.53 -14.90 2.99
CA GLU A 29 -9.29 -15.48 4.10
C GLU A 29 -10.77 -15.06 4.07
N ALA A 30 -11.08 -13.90 3.49
CA ALA A 30 -12.44 -13.37 3.37
C ALA A 30 -12.70 -12.87 1.95
N GLY A 31 -13.38 -13.69 1.13
CA GLY A 31 -13.60 -13.42 -0.29
C GLY A 31 -14.45 -12.18 -0.62
N SER A 32 -15.04 -11.52 0.38
CA SER A 32 -15.69 -10.22 0.20
C SER A 32 -14.72 -9.04 0.20
N LEU A 33 -13.48 -9.24 0.67
CA LEU A 33 -12.44 -8.23 0.65
C LEU A 33 -11.78 -8.16 -0.73
N PRO A 34 -11.64 -6.97 -1.34
CA PRO A 34 -10.90 -6.83 -2.58
C PRO A 34 -9.39 -7.04 -2.35
N ILE A 35 -8.71 -7.59 -3.36
CA ILE A 35 -7.24 -7.71 -3.36
C ILE A 35 -6.53 -6.35 -3.46
N ASP A 36 -7.23 -5.36 -4.01
CA ASP A 36 -6.71 -4.02 -4.25
C ASP A 36 -7.31 -2.97 -3.31
N ASN A 37 -6.64 -1.82 -3.23
CA ASN A 37 -7.07 -0.70 -2.40
C ASN A 37 -7.90 0.34 -3.17
N ASN A 38 -8.44 -0.01 -4.34
CA ASN A 38 -9.04 0.98 -5.26
C ASN A 38 -10.21 1.74 -4.63
N ALA A 39 -10.99 1.08 -3.77
CA ALA A 39 -12.11 1.73 -3.07
C ALA A 39 -11.63 2.85 -2.14
N ALA A 40 -10.60 2.60 -1.34
CA ALA A 40 -10.05 3.61 -0.44
C ALA A 40 -9.35 4.73 -1.20
N GLU A 41 -8.60 4.40 -2.27
CA GLU A 41 -7.97 5.40 -3.13
C GLU A 41 -8.99 6.32 -3.80
N ARG A 42 -10.10 5.77 -4.30
CA ARG A 42 -11.19 6.58 -4.84
C ARG A 42 -11.82 7.48 -3.76
N ALA A 43 -11.99 6.97 -2.55
CA ALA A 43 -12.56 7.73 -1.44
C ALA A 43 -11.67 8.89 -0.99
N ILE A 44 -10.34 8.72 -0.96
CA ILE A 44 -9.41 9.78 -0.54
C ILE A 44 -9.04 10.76 -1.67
N ARG A 45 -9.22 10.35 -2.94
CA ARG A 45 -8.84 11.14 -4.11
C ARG A 45 -9.40 12.58 -4.13
N PRO A 46 -10.68 12.85 -3.84
CA PRO A 46 -11.20 14.22 -3.83
C PRO A 46 -10.45 15.12 -2.84
N PHE A 47 -10.11 14.59 -1.68
CA PHE A 47 -9.34 15.30 -0.67
C PHE A 47 -7.89 15.54 -1.10
N ALA A 48 -7.21 14.51 -1.60
CA ALA A 48 -5.82 14.61 -2.03
C ALA A 48 -5.62 15.57 -3.21
N ILE A 49 -6.52 15.54 -4.19
CA ILE A 49 -6.50 16.47 -5.34
C ILE A 49 -6.87 17.88 -4.89
N GLY A 50 -7.93 18.02 -4.07
CA GLY A 50 -8.34 19.31 -3.52
C GLY A 50 -7.19 20.00 -2.79
N ARG A 51 -6.44 19.29 -1.94
CA ARG A 51 -5.28 19.84 -1.24
C ARG A 51 -4.17 20.37 -2.16
N LYS A 52 -3.96 19.73 -3.31
CA LYS A 52 -2.97 20.16 -4.31
C LYS A 52 -3.44 21.39 -5.13
N ALA A 53 -4.75 21.63 -5.21
CA ALA A 53 -5.31 22.76 -5.94
C ALA A 53 -5.43 24.05 -5.09
N TRP A 54 -5.36 23.92 -3.76
CA TRP A 54 -5.53 25.03 -2.81
C TRP A 54 -4.22 25.49 -2.13
N LEU A 55 -3.10 24.80 -2.36
CA LEU A 55 -1.74 25.23 -2.02
C LEU A 55 -0.98 25.59 -3.31
#